data_AF-A0A6B3FZY4-F1
#
_entry.id   AF-A0A6B3FZY4-F1
#
_cell.length_a   1.000
_cell.length_b   1.000
_cell.length_c   1.000
_cell.angle_alpha   90.00
_cell.angle_beta   90.00
_cell.angle_gamma   90.00
#
_symmetry.space_group_name_H-M   'P 1'
#
loop_
_entity.id
_entity.type
_entity.pdbx_description
1 polymer ?
#
loop_
_entity_poly.entity_id
_entity_poly.type
_entity_poly.pdbx_seq_one_letter_code
_entity_poly.pdbx_strand_id
1 'polypeptide(L)'
;GLAVGAARAYTRQATISRILQRGLLPSKVADIPGVTSSLVYEPSDDGVVGGDFYDIFPCPGDRWCFVLGDVQGSGPEAAVVTGLARPWLRLLSREGFGVGEVLDRLNRLLLDDAMEAAEAAALMVAAAGGQQLHDGTQSRFLSLLYGEVVPLPDGGVRCTVASAGHPLPLLLRPDGSVRPAAEPQVLLGVVEDVAYESQVFDLAPGDTLLCVTDGVTERRSGPLMFDDGDGLARVL
;
A
#
# COMPACT_ATOMS: atom_id res chain seq x y z
N GLY A 1 27.27 2.92 31.21
CA GLY A 1 27.46 1.72 30.38
C GLY A 1 26.24 1.41 29.54
N LEU A 2 25.11 1.08 30.16
CA LEU A 2 23.88 0.63 29.50
C LEU A 2 23.17 1.69 28.64
N ALA A 3 23.16 2.96 29.06
CA ALA A 3 22.50 4.05 28.31
C ALA A 3 23.17 4.37 26.96
N VAL A 4 24.50 4.25 26.86
CA VAL A 4 25.25 4.49 25.61
C VAL A 4 25.14 3.29 24.65
N GLY A 5 24.98 2.08 25.19
CA GLY A 5 24.73 0.86 24.42
C GLY A 5 23.35 0.87 23.76
N ALA A 6 22.31 1.22 24.53
CA ALA A 6 20.95 1.39 24.01
C ALA A 6 20.89 2.47 22.93
N ALA A 7 21.45 3.66 23.19
CA ALA A 7 21.46 4.76 22.22
C ALA A 7 22.16 4.40 20.89
N ARG A 8 23.27 3.64 20.93
CA ARG A 8 23.95 3.16 19.72
C ARG A 8 23.21 2.05 18.99
N ALA A 9 22.50 1.18 19.71
CA ALA A 9 21.64 0.16 19.12
C ALA A 9 20.43 0.81 18.42
N TYR A 10 19.74 1.74 19.09
CA TYR A 10 18.66 2.55 18.52
C TYR A 10 19.12 3.33 17.28
N THR A 11 20.28 4.00 17.34
CA THR A 11 20.80 4.78 16.20
C THR A 11 21.12 3.88 15.01
N ARG A 12 21.66 2.67 15.22
CA ARG A 12 21.92 1.70 14.14
C ARG A 12 20.65 1.14 13.54
N GLN A 13 19.67 0.78 14.38
CA GLN A 13 18.39 0.25 13.92
C GLN A 13 17.60 1.30 13.13
N ALA A 14 17.57 2.56 13.60
CA ALA A 14 16.98 3.68 12.87
C ALA A 14 17.71 4.00 11.55
N THR A 15 19.02 3.73 11.46
CA THR A 15 19.80 3.93 10.22
C THR A 15 19.50 2.84 9.18
N ILE A 16 19.44 1.57 9.59
CA ILE A 16 19.09 0.44 8.71
C ILE A 16 17.65 0.56 8.23
N SER A 17 16.74 0.90 9.15
CA SER A 17 15.32 1.22 8.88
C SER A 17 15.17 2.23 7.74
N ARG A 18 15.86 3.38 7.84
CA ARG A 18 15.80 4.45 6.85
C ARG A 18 16.41 4.10 5.49
N ILE A 19 17.44 3.26 5.48
CA ILE A 19 18.06 2.76 4.23
C ILE A 19 17.13 1.75 3.55
N LEU A 20 16.51 0.85 4.30
CA LEU A 20 15.53 -0.10 3.78
C LEU A 20 14.29 0.64 3.24
N GLN A 21 13.71 1.56 3.99
CA GLN A 21 12.57 2.38 3.52
C GLN A 21 12.85 3.10 2.20
N ARG A 22 13.99 3.81 2.11
CA ARG A 22 14.38 4.53 0.88
C ARG A 22 14.72 3.60 -0.29
N GLY A 23 15.15 2.37 -0.01
CA GLY A 23 15.40 1.35 -1.03
C GLY A 23 14.14 0.59 -1.46
N LEU A 24 13.09 0.62 -0.63
CA LEU A 24 11.82 -0.04 -0.90
C LEU A 24 10.96 0.83 -1.83
N LEU A 25 10.86 2.15 -1.61
CA LEU A 25 10.03 3.00 -2.47
C LEU A 25 10.61 3.15 -3.90
N PRO A 26 9.79 3.13 -4.95
CA PRO A 26 10.27 3.33 -6.31
C PRO A 26 10.94 4.71 -6.45
N SER A 27 12.18 4.73 -6.94
CA SER A 27 12.90 5.98 -7.25
C SER A 27 12.33 6.71 -8.47
N LYS A 28 11.56 5.99 -9.31
CA LYS A 28 10.80 6.51 -10.45
C LYS A 28 9.57 5.63 -10.67
N VAL A 29 8.42 6.25 -10.84
CA VAL A 29 7.17 5.59 -11.25
C VAL A 29 6.97 5.76 -12.76
N ALA A 30 6.22 4.85 -13.39
CA ALA A 30 5.94 4.92 -14.82
C ALA A 30 4.99 6.09 -15.16
N ASP A 31 5.24 6.74 -16.30
CA ASP A 31 4.32 7.72 -16.87
C ASP A 31 3.19 6.99 -17.61
N ILE A 32 1.94 7.42 -17.37
CA ILE A 32 0.75 6.91 -18.06
C ILE A 32 0.34 7.95 -19.12
N PRO A 33 0.29 7.60 -20.41
CA PRO A 33 -0.12 8.53 -21.46
C PRO A 33 -1.50 9.16 -21.17
N GLY A 34 -1.58 10.49 -21.21
CA GLY A 34 -2.82 11.23 -20.96
C GLY A 34 -3.20 11.43 -19.49
N VAL A 35 -2.42 10.89 -18.55
CA VAL A 35 -2.67 11.00 -17.11
C VAL A 35 -1.52 11.73 -16.44
N THR A 36 -1.84 12.72 -15.60
CA THR A 36 -0.85 13.36 -14.72
C THR A 36 -0.88 12.65 -13.38
N SER A 37 0.20 11.95 -13.02
CA SER A 37 0.36 11.35 -11.70
C SER A 37 1.08 12.33 -10.76
N SER A 38 0.57 12.47 -9.54
CA SER A 38 1.19 13.26 -8.47
C SER A 38 1.19 12.44 -7.20
N LEU A 39 2.33 12.42 -6.51
CA LEU A 39 2.53 11.65 -5.30
C LEU A 39 3.06 12.57 -4.21
N VAL A 40 2.40 12.56 -3.06
CA VAL A 40 2.89 13.19 -1.84
C VAL A 40 3.12 12.08 -0.81
N TYR A 41 4.36 11.95 -0.35
CA TYR A 41 4.73 11.00 0.69
C TYR A 41 5.47 11.73 1.81
N GLU A 42 4.91 11.64 3.02
CA GLU A 42 5.46 12.26 4.22
C GLU A 42 5.71 11.18 5.28
N PRO A 43 6.95 10.68 5.41
CA PRO A 43 7.27 9.64 6.38
C PRO A 43 7.20 10.16 7.82
N SER A 44 6.88 9.28 8.76
CA SER A 44 6.96 9.57 10.20
C SER A 44 8.39 9.84 10.67
N ASP A 45 8.57 10.86 11.50
CA ASP A 45 9.88 11.32 12.01
C ASP A 45 10.49 10.43 13.12
N ASP A 46 9.83 9.34 13.50
CA ASP A 46 10.22 8.44 14.59
C ASP A 46 11.34 7.44 14.23
N GLY A 47 11.78 7.41 12.97
CA GLY A 47 12.86 6.55 12.50
C GLY A 47 12.48 5.07 12.37
N VAL A 48 11.20 4.75 12.46
CA VAL A 48 10.63 3.41 12.28
C VAL A 48 10.35 3.16 10.79
N VAL A 49 10.51 1.92 10.33
CA VAL A 49 10.12 1.53 8.97
C VAL A 49 8.61 1.61 8.87
N GLY A 50 8.09 2.68 8.26
CA GLY A 50 6.72 2.78 7.80
C GLY A 50 6.38 1.65 6.82
N GLY A 51 5.21 1.05 7.01
CA GLY A 51 4.67 -0.04 6.20
C GLY A 51 4.20 0.40 4.82
N ASP A 52 3.99 1.71 4.63
CA ASP A 52 3.54 2.33 3.38
C ASP A 52 4.44 2.02 2.18
N PHE A 53 3.83 1.65 1.07
CA PHE A 53 4.46 1.58 -0.23
C PHE A 53 3.50 1.93 -1.37
N TYR A 54 4.09 2.35 -2.48
CA TYR A 54 3.39 2.58 -3.73
C TYR A 54 4.21 2.08 -4.91
N ASP A 55 3.56 1.89 -6.05
CA ASP A 55 4.21 1.64 -7.34
C ASP A 55 3.28 2.03 -8.48
N ILE A 56 3.85 2.42 -9.62
CA ILE A 56 3.14 2.54 -10.91
C ILE A 56 4.04 1.94 -11.97
N PHE A 57 3.52 0.96 -12.71
CA PHE A 57 4.30 0.19 -13.65
C PHE A 57 3.54 -0.21 -14.90
N PRO A 58 4.23 -0.35 -16.05
CA PRO A 58 3.59 -0.82 -17.28
C PRO A 58 3.32 -2.32 -17.20
N CYS A 59 2.21 -2.71 -17.79
CA CYS A 59 1.71 -4.07 -17.95
C CYS A 59 1.53 -4.34 -19.47
N PRO A 60 1.61 -5.59 -19.95
CA PRO A 60 1.43 -5.87 -21.38
C PRO A 60 0.08 -5.39 -21.93
N GLY A 61 0.09 -4.88 -23.17
CA GLY A 61 -1.11 -4.47 -23.91
C GLY A 61 -1.53 -3.01 -23.69
N ASP A 62 -0.58 -2.07 -23.58
CA ASP A 62 -0.83 -0.65 -23.32
C ASP A 62 -1.70 -0.43 -22.07
N ARG A 63 -1.34 -1.13 -21.00
CA ARG A 63 -1.96 -1.02 -19.69
C ARG A 63 -0.93 -0.62 -18.67
N TRP A 64 -1.37 0.10 -17.67
CA TRP A 64 -0.56 0.47 -16.52
C TRP A 64 -1.25 -0.01 -15.26
N CYS A 65 -0.44 -0.37 -14.28
CA CYS A 65 -0.90 -0.89 -13.02
C CYS A 65 -0.37 0.04 -11.93
N PHE A 66 -1.18 0.36 -10.93
CA PHE A 66 -0.76 1.12 -9.75
C PHE A 66 -1.13 0.39 -8.48
N VAL A 67 -0.35 0.65 -7.44
CA VAL A 67 -0.57 0.12 -6.10
C VAL A 67 -0.28 1.19 -5.06
N LEU A 68 -1.09 1.17 -4.01
CA LEU A 68 -0.87 1.90 -2.77
C LEU A 68 -1.23 0.95 -1.62
N GLY A 69 -0.33 0.72 -0.68
CA GLY A 69 -0.59 -0.21 0.42
C GLY A 69 0.18 0.14 1.67
N ASP A 70 -0.31 -0.36 2.80
CA ASP A 70 0.30 -0.22 4.11
C ASP A 70 0.33 -1.57 4.83
N VAL A 71 1.52 -1.98 5.26
CA VAL A 71 1.72 -3.20 6.03
C VAL A 71 1.57 -2.88 7.51
N GLN A 72 0.64 -3.56 8.17
CA GLN A 72 0.46 -3.39 9.61
C GLN A 72 1.71 -3.83 10.38
N GLY A 73 2.15 -2.95 11.29
CA GLY A 73 3.27 -3.19 12.17
C GLY A 73 4.55 -2.49 11.71
N SER A 74 5.64 -2.75 12.43
CA SER A 74 6.93 -2.16 12.11
C SER A 74 8.06 -3.14 12.35
N GLY A 75 9.19 -2.90 11.70
CA GLY A 75 10.39 -3.71 11.86
C GLY A 75 10.66 -4.67 10.68
N PRO A 76 11.60 -5.61 10.88
CA PRO A 76 12.09 -6.50 9.83
C PRO A 76 11.00 -7.31 9.11
N GLU A 77 10.00 -7.78 9.86
CA GLU A 77 8.91 -8.61 9.37
C GLU A 77 8.00 -7.84 8.41
N ALA A 78 7.61 -6.62 8.77
CA ALA A 78 6.85 -5.74 7.90
C ALA A 78 7.66 -5.39 6.63
N ALA A 79 8.97 -5.15 6.78
CA ALA A 79 9.85 -4.89 5.66
C ALA A 79 9.95 -6.08 4.68
N VAL A 80 9.87 -7.32 5.16
CA VAL A 80 9.81 -8.52 4.31
C VAL A 80 8.52 -8.54 3.49
N VAL A 81 7.36 -8.34 4.13
CA VAL A 81 6.06 -8.29 3.44
C VAL A 81 6.06 -7.20 2.38
N THR A 82 6.48 -5.97 2.71
CA THR A 82 6.62 -4.86 1.76
C THR A 82 7.61 -5.19 0.64
N GLY A 83 8.68 -5.93 0.95
CA GLY A 83 9.69 -6.38 0.00
C GLY A 83 9.18 -7.40 -1.01
N LEU A 84 8.21 -8.25 -0.62
CA LEU A 84 7.64 -9.31 -1.45
C LEU A 84 6.39 -8.87 -2.23
N ALA A 85 5.53 -8.03 -1.63
CA ALA A 85 4.25 -7.64 -2.21
C ALA A 85 4.39 -6.99 -3.60
N ARG A 86 5.32 -6.04 -3.77
CA ARG A 86 5.52 -5.36 -5.07
C ARG A 86 5.99 -6.30 -6.19
N PRO A 87 7.05 -7.12 -6.01
CA PRO A 87 7.43 -8.12 -7.01
C PRO A 87 6.31 -9.07 -7.39
N TRP A 88 5.51 -9.55 -6.42
CA TRP A 88 4.39 -10.44 -6.68
C TRP A 88 3.28 -9.76 -7.46
N LEU A 89 2.88 -8.54 -7.08
CA LEU A 89 1.92 -7.75 -7.85
C LEU A 89 2.38 -7.60 -9.29
N ARG A 90 3.63 -7.16 -9.51
CA ARG A 90 4.20 -7.03 -10.86
C ARG A 90 4.18 -8.35 -11.63
N LEU A 91 4.46 -9.47 -10.98
CA LEU A 91 4.41 -10.79 -11.62
C LEU A 91 2.98 -11.14 -12.04
N LEU A 92 2.04 -11.08 -11.10
CA LEU A 92 0.63 -11.43 -11.31
C LEU A 92 -0.01 -10.55 -12.40
N SER A 93 0.25 -9.25 -12.39
CA SER A 93 -0.23 -8.34 -13.43
C SER A 93 0.35 -8.67 -14.81
N ARG A 94 1.63 -9.08 -14.87
CA ARG A 94 2.28 -9.47 -16.13
C ARG A 94 1.79 -10.78 -16.68
N GLU A 95 1.31 -11.69 -15.83
CA GLU A 95 0.65 -12.93 -16.22
C GLU A 95 -0.77 -12.69 -16.78
N GLY A 96 -1.29 -11.47 -16.61
CA GLY A 96 -2.54 -11.02 -17.22
C GLY A 96 -3.79 -11.36 -16.41
N PHE A 97 -3.64 -11.69 -15.13
CA PHE A 97 -4.76 -11.84 -14.21
C PHE A 97 -5.55 -10.53 -14.06
N GLY A 98 -6.86 -10.65 -13.85
CA GLY A 98 -7.70 -9.49 -13.55
C GLY A 98 -7.44 -8.93 -12.15
N VAL A 99 -7.87 -7.69 -11.92
CA VAL A 99 -7.60 -6.96 -10.66
C VAL A 99 -8.01 -7.71 -9.39
N GLY A 100 -9.23 -8.28 -9.36
CA GLY A 100 -9.68 -9.09 -8.23
C GLY A 100 -8.82 -10.36 -8.04
N GLU A 101 -8.53 -11.08 -9.13
CA GLU A 101 -7.74 -12.31 -9.09
C GLU A 101 -6.28 -12.05 -8.66
N VAL A 102 -5.70 -10.90 -9.01
CA VAL A 102 -4.39 -10.47 -8.51
C VAL A 102 -4.43 -10.39 -6.98
N LEU A 103 -5.48 -9.81 -6.39
CA LEU A 103 -5.63 -9.72 -4.94
C LEU A 103 -5.89 -11.09 -4.30
N ASP A 104 -6.72 -11.94 -4.91
CA ASP A 104 -6.97 -13.31 -4.42
C ASP A 104 -5.68 -14.13 -4.34
N ARG A 105 -4.80 -13.97 -5.33
CA ARG A 105 -3.51 -14.68 -5.41
C ARG A 105 -2.49 -14.08 -4.46
N LEU A 106 -2.43 -12.75 -4.37
CA LEU A 106 -1.57 -12.08 -3.40
C LEU A 106 -1.96 -12.47 -1.97
N ASN A 107 -3.25 -12.56 -1.66
CA ASN A 107 -3.75 -12.99 -0.35
C ASN A 107 -3.21 -14.38 0.03
N ARG A 108 -3.28 -15.33 -0.90
CA ARG A 108 -2.72 -16.68 -0.71
C ARG A 108 -1.22 -16.67 -0.52
N LEU A 109 -0.47 -15.95 -1.36
CA LEU A 109 0.99 -15.80 -1.21
C LEU A 109 1.39 -15.18 0.13
N LEU A 110 0.59 -14.25 0.66
CA LEU A 110 0.84 -13.65 1.97
C LEU A 110 0.62 -14.63 3.12
N LEU A 111 -0.43 -15.46 3.02
CA LEU A 111 -0.75 -16.49 4.01
C LEU A 111 0.27 -17.64 3.99
N ASP A 112 0.71 -18.06 2.80
CA ASP A 112 1.60 -19.20 2.61
C ASP A 112 3.09 -18.81 2.78
N ASP A 113 3.59 -17.85 2.01
CA ASP A 113 5.03 -17.60 1.85
C ASP A 113 5.54 -16.44 2.72
N ALA A 114 4.76 -15.35 2.81
CA ALA A 114 5.23 -14.15 3.50
C ALA A 114 5.26 -14.33 5.02
N MET A 115 4.32 -15.11 5.58
CA MET A 115 4.29 -15.41 7.01
C MET A 115 5.52 -16.21 7.42
N GLU A 116 5.89 -17.26 6.68
CA GLU A 116 7.09 -18.05 6.95
C GLU A 116 8.38 -17.21 6.84
N ALA A 117 8.49 -16.38 5.79
CA ALA A 117 9.66 -15.52 5.59
C ALA A 117 9.78 -14.45 6.68
N ALA A 118 8.65 -13.88 7.12
CA ALA A 118 8.61 -12.91 8.21
C ALA A 118 9.02 -13.53 9.54
N GLU A 119 8.53 -14.73 9.87
CA GLU A 119 8.93 -15.47 11.08
C GLU A 119 10.44 -15.79 11.10
N ALA A 120 10.99 -16.22 9.96
CA ALA A 120 12.43 -16.45 9.83
C ALA A 120 13.24 -15.16 10.05
N ALA A 121 12.80 -14.04 9.49
CA ALA A 121 13.45 -12.74 9.67
C ALA A 121 13.38 -12.27 11.14
N ALA A 122 12.24 -12.45 11.81
CA ALA A 122 12.05 -12.17 13.23
C ALA A 122 13.06 -12.93 14.08
N LEU A 123 13.21 -14.23 13.83
CA LEU A 123 14.14 -15.09 14.56
C LEU A 123 15.59 -14.66 14.36
N MET A 124 15.98 -14.28 13.13
CA MET A 124 17.32 -13.77 12.86
C MET A 124 17.62 -12.48 13.63
N VAL A 125 16.65 -11.57 13.73
CA VAL A 125 16.81 -10.31 14.48
C VAL A 125 16.87 -10.55 15.99
N ALA A 126 16.05 -11.46 16.51
CA ALA A 126 16.12 -11.90 17.91
C ALA A 126 17.48 -12.52 18.23
N ALA A 127 17.99 -13.40 17.36
CA ALA A 127 19.31 -14.02 17.51
C ALA A 127 20.46 -12.99 17.44
N ALA A 128 20.28 -11.89 16.72
CA ALA A 128 21.25 -10.80 16.62
C ALA A 128 21.24 -9.84 17.84
N GLY A 129 20.44 -10.11 18.88
CA GLY A 129 20.34 -9.27 20.08
C GLY A 129 19.45 -8.04 19.91
N GLY A 130 18.56 -8.04 18.91
CA GLY A 130 17.50 -7.05 18.79
C GLY A 130 16.48 -7.23 19.91
N GLN A 131 16.10 -6.14 20.58
CA GLN A 131 15.08 -6.20 21.64
C GLN A 131 13.72 -6.48 20.99
N GLN A 132 13.13 -7.64 21.29
CA GLN A 132 11.79 -8.00 20.85
C GLN A 132 10.76 -7.02 21.40
N LEU A 133 10.23 -6.17 20.53
CA LEU A 133 8.89 -5.62 20.70
C LEU A 133 7.91 -6.75 20.34
N HIS A 134 7.83 -7.77 21.21
CA HIS A 134 6.78 -8.77 21.12
C HIS A 134 5.49 -8.14 21.64
N ASP A 135 4.67 -7.63 20.73
CA ASP A 135 3.24 -7.82 20.87
C ASP A 135 2.89 -9.09 20.08
N GLY A 136 2.40 -10.11 20.79
CA GLY A 136 2.46 -11.53 20.38
C GLY A 136 1.83 -11.83 19.03
N THR A 137 2.37 -12.85 18.32
CA THR A 137 1.83 -13.51 17.10
C THR A 137 0.73 -12.74 16.36
N GLN A 138 0.99 -11.48 16.00
CA GLN A 138 0.00 -10.71 15.26
C GLN A 138 0.15 -11.12 13.81
N SER A 139 -0.82 -11.87 13.30
CA SER A 139 -1.02 -12.08 11.87
C SER A 139 -0.78 -10.76 11.15
N ARG A 140 0.17 -10.74 10.22
CA ARG A 140 0.50 -9.53 9.47
C ARG A 140 -0.55 -9.34 8.40
N PHE A 141 -1.26 -8.23 8.46
CA PHE A 141 -2.25 -7.86 7.47
C PHE A 141 -1.73 -6.72 6.62
N LEU A 142 -2.14 -6.70 5.36
CA LEU A 142 -1.79 -5.67 4.39
C LEU A 142 -3.08 -4.97 3.96
N SER A 143 -3.14 -3.65 4.16
CA SER A 143 -4.11 -2.82 3.45
C SER A 143 -3.56 -2.53 2.05
N LEU A 144 -4.39 -2.70 1.03
CA LEU A 144 -3.95 -2.52 -0.36
C LEU A 144 -5.05 -1.99 -1.26
N LEU A 145 -4.74 -0.93 -1.98
CA LEU A 145 -5.41 -0.54 -3.20
C LEU A 145 -4.56 -0.96 -4.40
N TYR A 146 -5.15 -1.75 -5.28
CA TYR A 146 -4.55 -2.13 -6.56
C TYR A 146 -5.47 -1.71 -7.71
N GLY A 147 -4.88 -1.21 -8.79
CA GLY A 147 -5.65 -0.81 -9.96
C GLY A 147 -4.91 -0.93 -11.28
N GLU A 148 -5.69 -1.09 -12.33
CA GLU A 148 -5.27 -1.06 -13.72
C GLU A 148 -5.85 0.19 -14.41
N VAL A 149 -5.06 0.76 -15.32
CA VAL A 149 -5.39 1.94 -16.11
C VAL A 149 -5.11 1.64 -17.58
N VAL A 150 -6.13 1.84 -18.41
CA VAL A 150 -6.06 1.66 -19.85
C VAL A 150 -6.43 2.98 -20.52
N PRO A 151 -5.53 3.62 -21.30
CA PRO A 151 -5.87 4.81 -22.05
C PRO A 151 -7.01 4.59 -23.04
N LEU A 152 -7.94 5.53 -23.10
CA LEU A 152 -9.06 5.51 -24.03
C LEU A 152 -8.76 6.39 -25.25
N PRO A 153 -9.30 6.04 -26.44
CA PRO A 153 -9.04 6.81 -27.67
C PRO A 153 -9.51 8.27 -27.64
N ASP A 154 -10.44 8.62 -26.77
CA ASP A 154 -11.03 9.94 -26.60
C ASP A 154 -10.25 10.85 -25.63
N GLY A 155 -9.13 10.37 -25.10
CA GLY A 155 -8.23 11.13 -24.21
C GLY A 155 -8.51 10.95 -22.72
N GLY A 156 -9.48 10.11 -22.34
CA GLY A 156 -9.66 9.64 -20.97
C GLY A 156 -8.89 8.36 -20.67
N VAL A 157 -9.16 7.77 -19.50
CA VAL A 157 -8.68 6.43 -19.15
C VAL A 157 -9.79 5.59 -18.53
N ARG A 158 -9.75 4.28 -18.76
CA ARG A 158 -10.53 3.30 -18.01
C ARG A 158 -9.72 2.78 -16.84
N CYS A 159 -10.29 2.87 -15.66
CA CYS A 159 -9.75 2.34 -14.43
C CYS A 159 -10.51 1.10 -13.99
N THR A 160 -9.77 0.07 -13.57
CA THR A 160 -10.31 -1.09 -12.84
C THR A 160 -9.57 -1.15 -11.52
N VAL A 161 -10.26 -1.11 -10.38
CA VAL A 161 -9.62 -1.03 -9.06
C VAL A 161 -10.23 -2.02 -8.08
N ALA A 162 -9.47 -2.45 -7.08
CA ALA A 162 -9.99 -3.18 -5.93
C ALA A 162 -9.27 -2.70 -4.66
N SER A 163 -10.02 -2.56 -3.57
CA SER A 163 -9.52 -2.12 -2.26
C SER A 163 -9.68 -3.24 -1.22
N ALA A 164 -8.57 -3.73 -0.70
CA ALA A 164 -8.50 -4.70 0.39
C ALA A 164 -8.11 -3.98 1.69
N GLY A 165 -9.11 -3.63 2.49
CA GLY A 165 -8.94 -2.93 3.77
C GLY A 165 -8.27 -1.56 3.70
N HIS A 166 -8.09 -0.99 2.50
CA HIS A 166 -7.46 0.32 2.27
C HIS A 166 -8.51 1.43 2.22
N PRO A 167 -8.17 2.68 2.61
CA PRO A 167 -9.05 3.82 2.38
C PRO A 167 -9.57 3.85 0.96
N LEU A 168 -10.88 4.06 0.82
CA LEU A 168 -11.50 3.99 -0.50
C LEU A 168 -10.95 5.10 -1.39
N PRO A 169 -10.51 4.78 -2.62
CA PRO A 169 -10.13 5.81 -3.56
C PRO A 169 -11.34 6.68 -3.89
N LEU A 170 -11.13 7.99 -3.98
CA LEU A 170 -12.18 8.95 -4.27
C LEU A 170 -12.06 9.43 -5.71
N LEU A 171 -13.19 9.42 -6.42
CA LEU A 171 -13.33 10.05 -7.72
C LEU A 171 -13.86 11.47 -7.53
N LEU A 172 -13.03 12.45 -7.90
CA LEU A 172 -13.36 13.86 -7.90
C LEU A 172 -13.62 14.32 -9.33
N ARG A 173 -14.72 15.01 -9.55
CA ARG A 173 -15.11 15.58 -10.85
C ARG A 173 -14.94 17.10 -10.84
N PRO A 174 -14.74 17.75 -12.01
CA PRO A 174 -14.64 19.20 -12.09
C PRO A 174 -15.87 19.99 -11.60
N ASP A 175 -17.03 19.34 -11.52
CA ASP A 175 -18.26 19.94 -10.98
C ASP A 175 -18.32 19.95 -9.45
N GLY A 176 -17.27 19.44 -8.79
CA GLY A 176 -17.16 19.33 -7.33
C GLY A 176 -17.80 18.06 -6.76
N SER A 177 -18.33 17.16 -7.59
CA SER A 177 -18.83 15.88 -7.09
C SER A 177 -17.67 14.97 -6.67
N VAL A 178 -17.84 14.35 -5.50
CA VAL A 178 -16.90 13.39 -4.92
C VAL A 178 -17.66 12.11 -4.61
N ARG A 179 -17.12 10.96 -5.02
CA ARG A 179 -17.68 9.66 -4.65
C ARG A 179 -16.60 8.59 -4.48
N PRO A 180 -16.84 7.56 -3.66
CA PRO A 180 -16.01 6.37 -3.67
C PRO A 180 -15.91 5.74 -5.07
N ALA A 181 -14.74 5.23 -5.40
CA ALA A 181 -14.41 4.58 -6.66
C ALA A 181 -14.16 3.06 -6.51
N ALA A 182 -14.28 2.55 -5.29
CA ALA A 182 -14.22 1.13 -4.95
C ALA A 182 -15.19 0.82 -3.79
N GLU A 183 -15.41 -0.46 -3.52
CA GLU A 183 -16.14 -0.95 -2.34
C GLU A 183 -15.16 -1.43 -1.25
N PRO A 184 -15.50 -1.29 0.04
CA PRO A 184 -14.65 -1.75 1.13
C PRO A 184 -14.66 -3.27 1.22
N GLN A 185 -13.48 -3.87 1.35
CA GLN A 185 -13.30 -5.32 1.47
C GLN A 185 -12.30 -5.62 2.59
N VAL A 186 -12.19 -6.90 2.97
CA VAL A 186 -11.31 -7.33 4.07
C VAL A 186 -9.82 -7.08 3.74
N LEU A 187 -8.98 -6.96 4.77
CA LEU A 187 -7.53 -6.84 4.60
C LEU A 187 -6.94 -8.15 4.05
N LEU A 188 -5.84 -8.03 3.30
CA LEU A 188 -5.07 -9.18 2.85
C LEU A 188 -4.37 -9.86 4.03
N GLY A 189 -4.29 -11.20 4.01
CA GLY A 189 -3.66 -12.01 5.04
C GLY A 189 -4.56 -12.32 6.24
N VAL A 190 -5.84 -11.90 6.23
CA VAL A 190 -6.79 -12.17 7.33
C VAL A 190 -7.62 -13.43 7.09
N VAL A 191 -8.21 -13.53 5.90
CA VAL A 191 -9.16 -14.60 5.54
C VAL A 191 -8.60 -15.33 4.33
N GLU A 192 -8.47 -16.64 4.42
CA GLU A 192 -7.91 -17.49 3.35
C GLU A 192 -8.81 -17.51 2.10
N ASP A 193 -10.07 -17.87 2.29
CA ASP A 193 -11.06 -18.03 1.22
C ASP A 193 -11.87 -16.75 1.02
N VAL A 194 -11.23 -15.71 0.48
CA VAL A 194 -11.89 -14.47 0.05
C VAL A 194 -11.72 -14.27 -1.46
N ALA A 195 -12.79 -13.81 -2.10
CA ALA A 195 -12.76 -13.33 -3.48
C ALA A 195 -12.89 -11.81 -3.47
N TYR A 196 -11.88 -11.13 -4.02
CA TYR A 196 -11.86 -9.68 -4.12
C TYR A 196 -12.57 -9.21 -5.39
N GLU A 197 -13.48 -8.26 -5.22
CA GLU A 197 -14.24 -7.66 -6.31
C GLU A 197 -13.59 -6.37 -6.80
N SER A 198 -13.55 -6.20 -8.13
CA SER A 198 -13.02 -5.00 -8.76
C SER A 198 -14.13 -4.10 -9.31
N GLN A 199 -13.96 -2.79 -9.18
CA GLN A 199 -14.86 -1.78 -9.72
C GLN A 199 -14.24 -1.14 -10.97
N VAL A 200 -15.07 -0.91 -11.99
CA VAL A 200 -14.65 -0.33 -13.26
C VAL A 200 -15.32 1.04 -13.45
N PHE A 201 -14.53 2.05 -13.82
CA PHE A 201 -15.04 3.38 -14.13
C PHE A 201 -14.10 4.11 -15.10
N ASP A 202 -14.63 5.12 -15.78
CA ASP A 202 -13.85 5.95 -16.70
C ASP A 202 -13.54 7.31 -16.06
N LEU A 203 -12.29 7.76 -16.22
CA LEU A 203 -11.82 9.10 -15.94
C LEU A 203 -11.77 9.89 -17.25
N ALA A 204 -12.58 10.94 -17.33
CA ALA A 204 -12.53 11.93 -18.38
C ALA A 204 -11.43 12.96 -18.09
N PRO A 205 -10.98 13.73 -19.11
CA PRO A 205 -10.07 14.85 -18.90
C PRO A 205 -10.61 15.82 -17.82
N GLY A 206 -9.81 16.05 -16.79
CA GLY A 206 -10.15 16.91 -15.65
C GLY A 206 -10.67 16.17 -14.42
N ASP A 207 -11.06 14.90 -14.54
CA ASP A 207 -11.34 14.06 -13.37
C ASP A 207 -10.06 13.75 -12.59
N THR A 208 -10.20 13.50 -11.30
CA THR A 208 -9.09 13.10 -10.43
C THR A 208 -9.47 11.85 -9.63
N LEU A 209 -8.59 10.86 -9.63
CA LEU A 209 -8.64 9.74 -8.69
C LEU A 209 -7.68 10.03 -7.54
N LEU A 210 -8.22 10.23 -6.34
CA LEU A 210 -7.45 10.47 -5.12
C LEU A 210 -7.33 9.15 -4.33
N CYS A 211 -6.10 8.75 -4.05
CA CYS A 211 -5.78 7.57 -3.26
C CYS A 211 -4.92 8.00 -2.07
N VAL A 212 -5.22 7.50 -0.87
CA VAL A 212 -4.51 7.88 0.37
C VAL A 212 -4.28 6.66 1.24
N THR A 213 -3.17 6.62 1.99
CA THR A 213 -2.96 5.66 3.09
C THR A 213 -3.52 6.21 4.40
N ASP A 214 -3.68 5.34 5.39
CA ASP A 214 -4.26 5.69 6.70
C ASP A 214 -3.45 6.78 7.44
N GLY A 215 -2.15 6.88 7.21
CA GLY A 215 -1.32 7.95 7.76
C GLY A 215 -1.77 9.38 7.40
N VAL A 216 -2.63 9.53 6.38
CA VAL A 216 -3.27 10.82 5.99
C VAL A 216 -4.65 10.98 6.63
N THR A 217 -5.43 9.90 6.79
CA THR A 217 -6.78 9.96 7.40
C THR A 217 -6.71 10.16 8.93
N GLU A 218 -5.63 9.72 9.56
CA GLU A 218 -5.38 9.90 11.00
C GLU A 218 -4.92 11.33 11.36
N ARG A 219 -4.53 12.15 10.38
CA ARG A 219 -4.12 13.54 10.63
C ARG A 219 -5.33 14.38 11.01
N ARG A 220 -5.45 14.70 12.29
CA ARG A 220 -6.51 15.58 12.81
C ARG A 220 -6.53 16.95 12.13
N SER A 221 -7.71 17.39 11.67
CA SER A 221 -8.04 18.80 11.47
C SER A 221 -9.08 19.22 12.53
N GLY A 222 -8.59 19.66 13.70
CA GLY A 222 -9.48 20.02 14.82
C GLY A 222 -10.19 18.80 15.44
N PRO A 223 -11.51 18.86 15.74
CA PRO A 223 -12.24 17.77 16.38
C PRO A 223 -12.70 16.66 15.42
N LEU A 224 -12.46 16.78 14.11
CA LEU A 224 -12.87 15.80 13.10
C LEU A 224 -11.71 14.82 12.79
N MET A 225 -11.99 13.53 12.88
CA MET A 225 -11.17 12.46 12.30
C MET A 225 -11.64 12.23 10.85
N PHE A 226 -10.72 12.01 9.90
CA PHE A 226 -11.10 11.77 8.51
C PHE A 226 -11.57 10.32 8.25
N ASP A 227 -11.44 9.44 9.25
CA ASP A 227 -11.82 8.02 9.25
C ASP A 227 -13.35 7.78 9.42
N ASP A 228 -14.11 8.78 9.88
CA ASP A 228 -15.53 8.61 10.16
C ASP A 228 -16.37 8.68 8.86
N GLY A 229 -16.48 7.56 8.13
CA GLY A 229 -17.54 7.31 7.12
C GLY A 229 -17.81 8.48 6.17
N ASP A 230 -16.80 8.81 5.34
CA ASP A 230 -16.74 9.92 4.35
C ASP A 230 -16.08 11.22 4.84
N GLY A 231 -15.39 11.22 5.98
CA GLY A 231 -14.72 12.41 6.54
C GLY A 231 -13.82 13.15 5.54
N LEU A 232 -13.02 12.43 4.75
CA LEU A 232 -12.16 13.02 3.72
C LEU A 232 -12.96 13.61 2.54
N ALA A 233 -14.02 12.92 2.09
CA ALA A 233 -14.86 13.39 0.99
C ALA A 233 -15.70 14.63 1.37
N ARG A 234 -15.96 14.86 2.66
CA ARG A 234 -16.70 16.04 3.14
C ARG A 234 -15.86 17.30 3.27
N VAL A 235 -14.52 17.17 3.23
CA VAL A 235 -13.58 18.28 3.43
C VAL A 235 -12.95 18.75 2.11
N LEU A 236 -13.06 17.94 1.05
CA LEU A 236 -12.70 18.28 -0.33
C LEU A 236 -13.87 18.92 -1.07
#